data_AF-A0A3P6BUS0-F1
#
_entry.id   AF-A0A3P6BUS0-F1
#
_cell.length_a   1.000
_cell.length_b   1.000
_cell.length_c   1.000
_cell.angle_alpha   90.00
_cell.angle_beta   90.00
_cell.angle_gamma   90.00
#
_symmetry.space_group_name_H-M   'P 1'
#
loop_
_entity.id
_entity.type
_entity.pdbx_description
1 polymer ?
#
loop_
_entity_poly.entity_id
_entity_poly.type
_entity_poly.pdbx_seq_one_letter_code
_entity_poly.pdbx_strand_id
1 'polypeptide(L)'
;MNKPLFMRIVDRLSNEVEFFRQKEDALGRLSLSPLQKCTAAIRVLAYGNAADAVDEYLRLGETTTRSCLEHFVEEIINLFGEEYLRRPTPVDLQRLLEVGEFRGFPGMIGSIDCMHWEWKNCPTAWKGQYSRGSGKPTIVLEAVASFDLWI
;
A
#
# COMPACT_ATOMS: atom_id res chain seq x y z
N MET A 1 -3.71 -0.40 -10.26
CA MET A 1 -4.68 0.32 -9.40
C MET A 1 -5.69 1.04 -10.28
N ASN A 2 -6.98 1.00 -9.94
CA ASN A 2 -8.02 1.70 -10.71
C ASN A 2 -7.94 3.23 -10.48
N LYS A 3 -8.36 4.03 -11.47
CA LYS A 3 -8.31 5.50 -11.38
C LYS A 3 -9.18 6.07 -10.25
N PRO A 4 -10.42 5.59 -10.00
CA PRO A 4 -11.25 6.14 -8.93
C PRO A 4 -10.65 5.98 -7.53
N LEU A 5 -10.09 4.81 -7.21
CA LEU A 5 -9.42 4.55 -5.94
C LEU A 5 -8.19 5.44 -5.78
N PHE A 6 -7.39 5.57 -6.84
CA PHE A 6 -6.24 6.46 -6.81
C PHE A 6 -6.63 7.90 -6.52
N MET A 7 -7.67 8.41 -7.19
CA MET A 7 -8.15 9.76 -6.96
C MET A 7 -8.75 9.92 -5.56
N ARG A 8 -9.45 8.90 -5.02
CA ARG A 8 -9.94 8.90 -3.63
C ARG A 8 -8.79 9.04 -2.63
N ILE A 9 -7.70 8.30 -2.84
CA ILE A 9 -6.49 8.38 -2.00
C ILE A 9 -5.87 9.78 -2.09
N VAL A 10 -5.65 10.28 -3.31
CA VAL A 10 -5.01 11.58 -3.53
C VAL A 10 -5.83 12.70 -2.93
N ASP A 11 -7.14 12.71 -3.16
CA ASP A 11 -8.06 13.73 -2.63
C ASP A 11 -8.02 13.74 -1.11
N ARG A 12 -8.17 12.56 -0.48
CA ARG A 12 -8.19 12.45 0.97
C ARG A 12 -6.87 12.87 1.62
N LEU A 13 -5.75 12.40 1.09
CA LEU A 13 -4.43 12.83 1.56
C LEU A 13 -4.23 14.33 1.36
N SER A 14 -4.65 14.90 0.22
CA SER A 14 -4.51 16.33 -0.02
C SER A 14 -5.39 17.18 0.90
N ASN A 15 -6.55 16.67 1.32
CA ASN A 15 -7.47 17.40 2.18
C ASN A 15 -7.15 17.24 3.67
N GLU A 16 -6.62 16.09 4.10
CA GLU A 16 -6.43 15.78 5.52
C GLU A 16 -4.98 15.90 5.98
N VAL A 17 -3.99 15.76 5.08
CA VAL A 17 -2.57 15.72 5.43
C VAL A 17 -1.83 16.93 4.86
N GLU A 18 -1.24 17.72 5.75
CA GLU A 18 -0.51 18.94 5.38
C GLU A 18 0.67 18.67 4.42
N PHE A 19 1.37 17.54 4.59
CA PHE A 19 2.46 17.15 3.70
C PHE A 19 2.01 16.99 2.25
N PHE A 20 0.80 16.48 2.00
CA PHE A 20 0.30 16.24 0.64
C PHE A 20 -0.30 17.49 -0.01
N ARG A 21 -0.74 18.47 0.77
CA ARG A 21 -1.22 19.76 0.25
C ARG A 21 -0.16 20.42 -0.63
N GLN A 22 -0.61 20.96 -1.76
CA GLN A 22 0.23 21.81 -2.60
C GLN A 22 0.34 23.18 -1.93
N LYS A 23 1.56 23.70 -1.82
CA LYS A 23 1.86 24.99 -1.19
C LYS A 23 2.60 25.87 -2.18
N GLU A 24 2.49 27.18 -2.02
CA GLU A 24 3.32 28.14 -2.73
C GLU A 24 4.52 28.53 -1.88
N ASP A 25 5.70 28.61 -2.49
CA ASP A 25 6.87 29.17 -1.84
C ASP A 25 6.81 30.71 -1.76
N ALA A 26 7.79 31.32 -1.09
CA ALA A 26 7.86 32.78 -0.95
C ALA A 26 8.01 33.54 -2.28
N LEU A 27 8.33 32.84 -3.38
CA LEU A 27 8.43 33.37 -4.73
C LEU A 27 7.18 33.06 -5.57
N GLY A 28 6.12 32.49 -4.97
CA GLY A 28 4.89 32.11 -5.64
C GLY A 28 5.00 30.86 -6.51
N ARG A 29 6.06 30.05 -6.34
CA ARG A 29 6.20 28.78 -7.09
C ARG A 29 5.46 27.68 -6.37
N LEU A 30 4.64 26.95 -7.11
CA LEU A 30 3.92 25.80 -6.60
C LEU A 30 4.88 24.66 -6.26
N SER A 31 4.73 24.10 -5.07
CA SER A 31 5.37 22.86 -4.67
C SER A 31 4.87 21.68 -5.50
N LEU A 32 5.44 20.51 -5.27
CA LEU A 32 4.97 19.25 -5.82
C LEU A 32 3.47 19.03 -5.55
N SER A 33 2.76 18.60 -6.58
CA SER A 33 1.33 18.28 -6.49
C SER A 33 1.10 17.01 -5.64
N PRO A 34 -0.10 16.87 -5.03
CA PRO A 34 -0.49 15.65 -4.35
C PRO A 34 -0.37 14.41 -5.25
N LEU A 35 -0.72 14.56 -6.54
CA LEU A 35 -0.59 13.51 -7.56
C LEU A 35 0.86 13.03 -7.71
N GLN A 36 1.82 13.95 -7.80
CA GLN A 36 3.24 13.59 -7.91
C GLN A 36 3.73 12.86 -6.65
N LYS A 37 3.40 13.38 -5.46
CA LYS A 37 3.80 12.78 -4.17
C LYS A 37 3.23 11.37 -4.01
N CYS A 38 1.93 11.18 -4.27
CA CYS A 38 1.29 9.87 -4.20
C CYS A 38 1.85 8.90 -5.24
N THR A 39 2.07 9.36 -6.48
CA THR A 39 2.63 8.50 -7.54
C THR A 39 4.04 8.05 -7.20
N ALA A 40 4.87 8.93 -6.61
CA ALA A 40 6.21 8.59 -6.18
C ALA A 40 6.20 7.45 -5.15
N ALA A 41 5.41 7.60 -4.09
CA ALA A 41 5.27 6.58 -3.04
C ALA A 41 4.78 5.24 -3.61
N ILE A 42 3.74 5.26 -4.43
CA ILE A 42 3.14 4.04 -5.00
C ILE A 42 4.10 3.33 -5.95
N ARG A 43 4.91 4.06 -6.74
CA ARG A 43 5.92 3.43 -7.60
C ARG A 43 7.00 2.72 -6.80
N VAL A 44 7.47 3.33 -5.70
CA VAL A 44 8.46 2.68 -4.83
C VAL A 44 7.85 1.43 -4.18
N LEU A 45 6.61 1.50 -3.69
CA LEU A 45 5.91 0.35 -3.12
C LEU A 45 5.69 -0.77 -4.15
N ALA A 46 5.27 -0.43 -5.36
CA ALA A 46 4.90 -1.42 -6.38
C ALA A 46 6.11 -2.14 -6.98
N TYR A 47 7.24 -1.44 -7.16
CA TYR A 47 8.41 -1.99 -7.85
C TYR A 47 9.54 -2.37 -6.89
N GLY A 48 9.51 -1.93 -5.63
CA GLY A 48 10.58 -2.16 -4.67
C GLY A 48 11.93 -1.59 -5.15
N ASN A 49 11.90 -0.59 -6.02
CA ASN A 49 13.09 0.02 -6.58
C ASN A 49 13.71 1.04 -5.62
N ALA A 50 14.95 1.43 -5.91
CA ALA A 50 15.60 2.51 -5.17
C ALA A 50 14.83 3.84 -5.40
N ALA A 51 14.79 4.68 -4.36
CA ALA A 51 13.99 5.90 -4.37
C ALA A 51 14.47 6.95 -5.39
N ASP A 52 15.73 6.87 -5.82
CA ASP A 52 16.33 7.68 -6.88
C ASP A 52 15.82 7.31 -8.28
N ALA A 53 15.41 6.06 -8.51
CA ALA A 53 14.83 5.61 -9.78
C ALA A 53 13.51 6.32 -10.13
N VAL A 54 12.88 7.01 -9.17
CA VAL A 54 11.68 7.82 -9.40
C VAL A 54 12.01 9.14 -10.11
N ASP A 55 13.26 9.64 -10.01
CA ASP A 55 13.69 10.88 -10.66
C ASP A 55 13.54 10.82 -12.19
N GLU A 56 13.80 9.66 -12.80
CA GLU A 56 13.67 9.45 -14.24
C GLU A 56 12.26 9.79 -14.76
N TYR A 57 11.23 9.48 -13.96
CA TYR A 57 9.83 9.63 -14.36
C TYR A 57 9.18 10.90 -13.80
N LEU A 58 9.44 11.22 -12.54
CA LEU A 58 8.74 12.29 -11.82
C LEU A 58 9.63 13.49 -11.50
N ARG A 59 10.93 13.43 -11.80
CA ARG A 59 11.93 14.48 -11.50
C ARG A 59 11.96 14.83 -10.01
N LEU A 60 11.95 13.80 -9.17
CA LEU A 60 11.96 13.88 -7.72
C LEU A 60 13.27 13.33 -7.16
N GLY A 61 13.94 14.14 -6.33
CA GLY A 61 15.12 13.71 -5.59
C GLY A 61 14.81 12.58 -4.62
N GLU A 62 15.81 11.72 -4.40
CA GLU A 62 15.71 10.51 -3.55
C GLU A 62 15.14 10.80 -2.15
N THR A 63 15.59 11.88 -1.50
CA THR A 63 15.15 12.28 -0.15
C THR A 63 13.66 12.66 -0.13
N THR A 64 13.20 13.37 -1.15
CA THR A 64 11.80 13.73 -1.32
C THR A 64 10.94 12.50 -1.60
N THR A 65 11.40 11.59 -2.45
CA THR A 65 10.71 10.32 -2.71
C THR A 65 10.57 9.48 -1.44
N ARG A 66 11.64 9.38 -0.63
CA ARG A 66 11.60 8.71 0.67
C ARG A 66 10.59 9.36 1.62
N SER A 67 10.60 10.68 1.73
CA SER A 67 9.64 11.42 2.57
C SER A 67 8.19 11.19 2.09
N CYS A 68 7.97 11.18 0.76
CA CYS A 68 6.66 10.85 0.19
C CYS A 68 6.23 9.44 0.58
N LEU A 69 7.13 8.47 0.53
CA LEU A 69 6.83 7.09 0.93
C LEU A 69 6.46 6.98 2.41
N GLU A 70 7.26 7.57 3.29
CA GLU A 70 7.06 7.52 4.75
C GLU A 70 5.70 8.12 5.13
N HIS A 71 5.43 9.37 4.73
CA HIS A 71 4.15 10.03 4.98
C HIS A 71 2.99 9.31 4.28
N PHE A 72 3.20 8.74 3.09
CA PHE A 72 2.13 8.01 2.41
C PHE A 72 1.72 6.76 3.20
N VAL A 73 2.68 5.93 3.64
CA VAL A 73 2.35 4.68 4.33
C VAL A 73 1.68 4.97 5.68
N GLU A 74 2.23 5.92 6.46
CA GLU A 74 1.66 6.30 7.75
C GLU A 74 0.22 6.80 7.60
N GLU A 75 -0.02 7.72 6.67
CA GLU A 75 -1.33 8.32 6.53
C GLU A 75 -2.34 7.43 5.82
N ILE A 76 -1.90 6.53 4.94
CA ILE A 76 -2.78 5.48 4.41
C ILE A 76 -3.29 4.60 5.56
N ILE A 77 -2.43 4.21 6.48
CA ILE A 77 -2.85 3.41 7.65
C ILE A 77 -3.80 4.23 8.53
N ASN A 78 -3.49 5.50 8.81
CA ASN A 78 -4.34 6.35 9.65
C ASN A 78 -5.73 6.57 9.03
N LEU A 79 -5.80 6.87 7.72
CA LEU A 79 -7.04 7.28 7.05
C LEU A 79 -7.90 6.11 6.58
N PHE A 80 -7.28 4.97 6.25
CA PHE A 80 -7.94 3.83 5.62
C PHE A 80 -7.82 2.54 6.44
N GLY A 81 -6.98 2.50 7.48
CA GLY A 81 -6.76 1.31 8.29
C GLY A 81 -8.01 0.79 8.99
N GLU A 82 -8.87 1.67 9.49
CA GLU A 82 -10.15 1.23 10.08
C GLU A 82 -11.08 0.57 9.06
N GLU A 83 -11.06 1.02 7.81
CA GLU A 83 -11.93 0.49 6.74
C GLU A 83 -11.39 -0.84 6.19
N TYR A 84 -10.07 -0.94 5.98
CA TYR A 84 -9.44 -2.04 5.24
C TYR A 84 -8.52 -2.94 6.08
N LEU A 85 -7.87 -2.41 7.11
CA LEU A 85 -6.99 -3.17 8.00
C LEU A 85 -7.76 -3.66 9.24
N ARG A 86 -8.91 -4.27 9.00
CA ARG A 86 -9.81 -4.79 10.03
C ARG A 86 -10.22 -6.22 9.74
N ARG A 87 -10.79 -6.88 10.75
CA ARG A 87 -11.46 -8.17 10.54
C ARG A 87 -12.74 -7.97 9.72
N PRO A 88 -13.10 -8.92 8.85
CA PRO A 88 -14.40 -8.93 8.19
C PRO A 88 -15.55 -8.83 9.20
N THR A 89 -16.52 -7.98 8.91
CA THR A 89 -17.75 -7.90 9.72
C THR A 89 -18.68 -9.07 9.39
N PRO A 90 -19.68 -9.37 10.21
CA PRO A 90 -20.70 -10.36 9.86
C PRO A 90 -21.41 -10.07 8.54
N VAL A 91 -21.61 -8.79 8.21
CA VAL A 91 -22.21 -8.36 6.93
C VAL A 91 -21.29 -8.71 5.76
N ASP A 92 -20.00 -8.46 5.91
CA ASP A 92 -19.03 -8.84 4.90
C ASP A 92 -18.97 -10.35 4.69
N LEU A 93 -18.95 -11.13 5.78
CA LEU A 93 -18.93 -12.59 5.72
C LEU A 93 -20.19 -13.14 5.04
N GLN A 94 -21.36 -12.63 5.40
CA GLN A 94 -22.62 -13.05 4.77
C GLN A 94 -22.57 -12.79 3.26
N ARG A 95 -22.17 -11.59 2.85
CA ARG A 95 -22.03 -11.23 1.44
C ARG A 95 -21.05 -12.16 0.70
N LEU A 96 -19.92 -12.47 1.32
CA LEU A 96 -18.90 -13.36 0.73
C LEU A 96 -19.42 -14.79 0.57
N LEU A 97 -20.12 -15.31 1.59
CA LEU A 97 -20.72 -16.64 1.56
C LEU A 97 -21.83 -16.75 0.50
N GLU A 98 -22.69 -15.74 0.38
CA GLU A 98 -23.74 -15.69 -0.65
C GLU A 98 -23.14 -15.71 -2.06
N VAL A 99 -22.08 -14.93 -2.29
CA VAL A 99 -21.36 -14.95 -3.58
C VAL A 99 -20.64 -16.28 -3.81
N GLY A 100 -20.03 -16.85 -2.77
CA GLY A 100 -19.38 -18.16 -2.83
C GLY A 100 -20.37 -19.24 -3.25
N GLU A 101 -21.53 -19.30 -2.59
CA GLU A 101 -22.62 -20.23 -2.91
C GLU A 101 -23.08 -20.07 -4.37
N PHE A 102 -23.37 -18.83 -4.80
CA PHE A 102 -23.80 -18.53 -6.16
C PHE A 102 -22.78 -18.97 -7.22
N ARG A 103 -21.49 -18.93 -6.88
CA ARG A 103 -20.39 -19.35 -7.77
C ARG A 103 -20.05 -20.84 -7.67
N GLY A 104 -20.74 -21.60 -6.83
CA GLY A 104 -20.50 -23.04 -6.63
C GLY A 104 -19.37 -23.37 -5.64
N PHE A 105 -18.99 -22.41 -4.78
CA PHE A 105 -18.00 -22.55 -3.73
C PHE A 105 -18.64 -22.34 -2.33
N PRO A 106 -19.50 -23.27 -1.88
CA PRO A 106 -20.18 -23.16 -0.58
C PRO A 106 -19.15 -23.04 0.55
N GLY A 107 -19.32 -22.04 1.42
CA GLY A 107 -18.40 -21.78 2.54
C GLY A 107 -17.13 -21.00 2.21
N MET A 108 -16.89 -20.63 0.95
CA MET A 108 -15.71 -19.84 0.56
C MET A 108 -15.89 -18.37 0.96
N ILE A 109 -14.92 -17.86 1.72
CA ILE A 109 -14.89 -16.44 2.16
C ILE A 109 -13.90 -15.58 1.36
N GLY A 110 -13.04 -16.20 0.54
CA GLY A 110 -12.04 -15.49 -0.25
C GLY A 110 -10.94 -16.43 -0.71
N SER A 111 -10.01 -15.90 -1.51
CA SER A 111 -8.76 -16.57 -1.85
C SER A 111 -7.68 -16.11 -0.89
N ILE A 112 -6.90 -17.05 -0.38
CA ILE A 112 -5.66 -16.71 0.32
C ILE A 112 -4.61 -16.43 -0.74
N ASP A 113 -4.00 -15.25 -0.69
CA ASP A 113 -2.79 -14.94 -1.44
C ASP A 113 -1.64 -14.71 -0.46
N CYS A 114 -0.46 -15.23 -0.81
CA CYS A 114 0.74 -15.09 0.00
C CYS A 114 1.91 -14.61 -0.86
N MET A 115 2.57 -13.56 -0.40
CA MET A 115 3.78 -13.03 -1.02
C MET A 115 4.97 -13.22 -0.09
N HIS A 116 5.98 -13.94 -0.58
CA HIS A 116 7.26 -14.09 0.13
C HIS A 116 8.21 -12.96 -0.27
N TRP A 117 8.55 -12.10 0.69
CA TRP A 117 9.51 -11.04 0.48
C TRP A 117 10.84 -11.38 1.14
N GLU A 118 11.91 -11.54 0.34
CA GLU A 118 13.27 -11.66 0.86
C GLU A 118 13.66 -10.43 1.67
N TRP A 119 13.96 -10.65 2.94
CA TRP A 119 14.40 -9.61 3.85
C TRP A 119 15.92 -9.49 3.84
N LYS A 120 16.44 -8.82 2.81
CA LYS A 120 17.89 -8.68 2.56
C LYS A 120 18.68 -8.15 3.78
N ASN A 121 18.09 -7.21 4.52
CA ASN A 121 18.70 -6.57 5.69
C ASN A 121 18.17 -7.15 7.02
N CYS A 122 17.70 -8.40 7.03
CA CYS A 122 17.25 -9.07 8.25
C CYS A 122 18.38 -9.12 9.30
N PRO A 123 18.16 -8.62 10.53
CA PRO A 123 19.15 -8.70 11.59
C PRO A 123 19.60 -10.15 11.84
N THR A 124 20.89 -10.36 12.08
CA THR A 124 21.45 -11.71 12.31
C THR A 124 20.73 -12.46 13.43
N ALA A 125 20.30 -11.75 14.47
CA ALA A 125 19.53 -12.30 15.59
C ALA A 125 18.20 -12.93 15.16
N TRP A 126 17.58 -12.46 14.08
CA TRP A 126 16.26 -12.92 13.62
C TRP A 126 16.34 -13.83 12.40
N LYS A 127 17.49 -13.85 11.70
CA LYS A 127 17.69 -14.61 10.46
C LYS A 127 17.27 -16.09 10.57
N GLY A 128 17.57 -16.75 11.69
CA GLY A 128 17.19 -18.15 11.92
C GLY A 128 15.66 -18.38 11.92
N GLN A 129 14.91 -17.48 12.56
CA GLN A 129 13.45 -17.57 12.66
C GLN A 129 12.75 -17.39 11.30
N TYR A 130 13.30 -16.53 10.44
CA TYR A 130 12.68 -16.13 9.17
C TYR A 130 13.22 -16.88 7.93
N SER A 131 14.22 -17.76 8.05
CA SER A 131 14.84 -18.46 6.91
C SER A 131 14.25 -19.85 6.61
N ARG A 132 12.95 -20.05 6.83
CA ARG A 132 12.31 -21.39 6.72
C ARG A 132 12.37 -21.92 5.28
N GLY A 133 13.21 -22.92 5.03
CA GLY A 133 13.27 -23.70 3.79
C GLY A 133 13.96 -23.02 2.59
N SER A 134 13.93 -21.69 2.47
CA SER A 134 14.50 -20.93 1.35
C SER A 134 15.99 -20.60 1.49
N GLY A 135 16.60 -20.84 2.66
CA GLY A 135 17.98 -20.46 2.98
C GLY A 135 18.21 -18.96 3.16
N LYS A 136 17.17 -18.15 2.95
CA LYS A 136 17.19 -16.69 3.09
C LYS A 136 16.05 -16.23 3.99
N PRO A 137 16.25 -15.20 4.82
CA PRO A 137 15.18 -14.67 5.63
C PRO A 137 14.09 -14.07 4.74
N THR A 138 12.84 -14.50 4.91
CA THR A 138 11.67 -13.99 4.18
C THR A 138 10.56 -13.58 5.15
N ILE A 139 9.87 -12.49 4.85
CA ILE A 139 8.60 -12.12 5.48
C ILE A 139 7.48 -12.59 4.54
N VAL A 140 6.48 -13.27 5.10
CA VAL A 140 5.28 -13.67 4.36
C VAL A 140 4.21 -12.63 4.64
N LEU A 141 3.71 -12.01 3.57
CA LEU A 141 2.51 -11.19 3.61
C LEU A 141 1.35 -12.06 3.16
N GLU A 142 0.40 -12.31 4.05
CA GLU A 142 -0.81 -13.07 3.76
C GLU A 142 -2.00 -12.11 3.71
N ALA A 143 -2.82 -12.24 2.67
CA ALA A 143 -4.07 -11.50 2.54
C ALA A 143 -5.18 -12.48 2.12
N VAL A 144 -6.37 -12.29 2.67
CA VAL A 144 -7.57 -12.97 2.19
C VAL A 144 -8.30 -11.99 1.31
N ALA A 145 -8.21 -12.18 -0.01
CA ALA A 145 -8.84 -11.31 -0.97
C ALA A 145 -10.16 -11.90 -1.45
N SER A 146 -11.20 -11.10 -1.37
CA SER A 146 -12.48 -11.28 -2.05
C SER A 146 -12.34 -11.05 -3.56
N PHE A 147 -13.28 -11.57 -4.34
CA PHE A 147 -13.24 -11.45 -5.81
C PHE A 147 -13.27 -10.00 -6.33
N ASP A 148 -13.83 -9.09 -5.53
CA ASP A 148 -13.96 -7.67 -5.83
C ASP A 148 -12.96 -6.80 -5.05
N LEU A 149 -12.02 -7.43 -4.33
CA LEU A 149 -10.96 -6.78 -3.55
C LEU A 149 -11.52 -5.83 -2.47
N TRP A 150 -12.72 -6.11 -1.95
CA TRP A 150 -13.34 -5.35 -0.87
C TRP A 150 -12.68 -5.64 0.48
N ILE A 151 -12.52 -6.94 0.74
CA ILE A 151 -11.66 -7.53 1.79
C ILE A 151 -10.49 -8.18 1.08
#